data_AF-A0A329LM58-F1
#
_entry.id   AF-A0A329LM58-F1
#
_cell.length_a   1.000
_cell.length_b   1.000
_cell.length_c   1.000
_cell.angle_alpha   90.00
_cell.angle_beta   90.00
_cell.angle_gamma   90.00
#
_symmetry.space_group_name_H-M   'P 1'
#
loop_
_entity.id
_entity.type
_entity.pdbx_description
1 polymer ?
#
loop_
_entity_poly.entity_id
_entity_poly.type
_entity_poly.pdbx_seq_one_letter_code
_entity_poly.pdbx_strand_id
1 'polypeptide(L)'
;MTWEQGQDDVAAALRTGDLQQVTGGQAAGDGWIADAQRKVETAQAIADIDPHTAYVTAYDAARFALVGVLAHQGLRATQRGGHVAVERAVRAQFGALFVDFGTLRRRRAELEYPSYPGVEVRSSEVVEALNAAAHIIDNAVKLLPHLTIYTAP
;
A
#
# COMPACT_ATOMS: atom_id res chain seq x y z
N MET A 1 -12.95 -21.36 -3.84
CA MET A 1 -11.84 -21.79 -2.97
C MET A 1 -11.67 -20.73 -1.90
N THR A 2 -11.54 -21.14 -0.65
CA THR A 2 -11.33 -20.22 0.49
C THR A 2 -9.87 -19.80 0.53
N TRP A 3 -9.59 -18.51 0.76
CA TRP A 3 -8.23 -17.99 0.86
C TRP A 3 -7.68 -18.24 2.27
N GLU A 4 -6.73 -19.17 2.43
CA GLU A 4 -6.29 -19.65 3.74
C GLU A 4 -5.26 -18.73 4.43
N GLN A 5 -4.24 -18.24 3.69
CA GLN A 5 -3.17 -17.45 4.29
C GLN A 5 -3.67 -16.05 4.69
N GLY A 6 -3.57 -15.70 5.97
CA GLY A 6 -4.04 -14.41 6.50
C GLY A 6 -5.57 -14.31 6.65
N GLN A 7 -6.30 -15.42 6.52
CA GLN A 7 -7.75 -15.47 6.62
C GLN A 7 -8.27 -14.90 7.94
N ASP A 8 -7.66 -15.30 9.07
CA ASP A 8 -8.11 -14.88 10.40
C ASP A 8 -7.96 -13.36 10.60
N ASP A 9 -6.86 -12.77 10.11
CA ASP A 9 -6.61 -11.33 10.17
C ASP A 9 -7.62 -10.55 9.31
N VAL A 10 -7.87 -11.00 8.08
CA VAL A 10 -8.85 -10.36 7.18
C VAL A 10 -10.26 -10.48 7.75
N ALA A 11 -10.64 -11.66 8.25
CA ALA A 11 -11.94 -11.88 8.89
C ALA A 11 -12.11 -11.01 10.15
N ALA A 12 -11.07 -10.87 10.98
CA ALA A 12 -11.09 -9.99 12.14
C ALA A 12 -11.22 -8.51 11.73
N ALA A 13 -10.51 -8.08 10.70
CA ALA A 13 -10.60 -6.72 10.18
C ALA A 13 -11.98 -6.41 9.58
N LEU A 14 -12.63 -7.39 8.94
CA LEU A 14 -14.02 -7.27 8.49
C LEU A 14 -14.99 -7.16 9.68
N ARG A 15 -14.87 -8.05 10.68
CA ARG A 15 -15.74 -8.03 11.87
C ARG A 15 -15.66 -6.74 12.66
N THR A 16 -14.46 -6.20 12.81
CA THR A 16 -14.26 -4.93 13.52
C THR A 16 -14.69 -3.74 12.65
N GLY A 17 -14.72 -3.87 11.32
CA GLY A 17 -15.02 -2.80 10.36
C GLY A 17 -13.80 -1.97 9.93
N ASP A 18 -12.60 -2.53 10.04
CA ASP A 18 -11.36 -1.93 9.53
C ASP A 18 -11.25 -2.17 8.02
N LEU A 19 -11.75 -3.32 7.57
CA LEU A 19 -12.03 -3.64 6.18
C LEU A 19 -13.53 -3.76 5.95
N GLN A 20 -13.92 -3.64 4.69
CA GLN A 20 -15.25 -3.98 4.18
C GLN A 20 -15.11 -4.74 2.86
N GLN A 21 -16.13 -5.51 2.50
CA GLN A 21 -16.22 -6.10 1.17
C GLN A 21 -16.77 -5.10 0.16
N VAL A 22 -16.29 -5.17 -1.07
CA VAL A 22 -16.71 -4.34 -2.20
C VAL A 22 -16.89 -5.19 -3.45
N THR A 23 -17.73 -4.75 -4.37
CA THR A 23 -18.05 -5.45 -5.61
C THR A 23 -18.06 -4.51 -6.82
N GLY A 24 -18.14 -5.08 -8.02
CA GLY A 24 -18.22 -4.32 -9.27
C GLY A 24 -16.99 -3.42 -9.48
N GLY A 25 -17.19 -2.19 -9.98
CA GLY A 25 -16.10 -1.25 -10.27
C GLY A 25 -15.26 -0.86 -9.04
N GLN A 26 -15.78 -1.02 -7.82
CA GLN A 26 -15.00 -0.78 -6.60
C GLN A 26 -13.95 -1.86 -6.32
N ALA A 27 -14.10 -3.04 -6.92
CA ALA A 27 -13.14 -4.14 -6.86
C ALA A 27 -12.13 -4.12 -8.02
N ALA A 28 -12.09 -3.04 -8.82
CA ALA A 28 -11.16 -2.91 -9.93
C ALA A 28 -9.75 -2.51 -9.43
N GLY A 29 -8.88 -3.49 -9.20
CA GLY A 29 -7.51 -3.27 -8.75
C GLY A 29 -6.60 -2.53 -9.75
N ASP A 30 -6.83 -2.72 -11.05
CA ASP A 30 -5.93 -2.22 -12.11
C ASP A 30 -5.84 -0.68 -12.13
N GLY A 31 -6.95 0.01 -11.85
CA GLY A 31 -6.97 1.47 -11.75
C GLY A 31 -6.04 2.00 -10.67
N TRP A 32 -5.98 1.31 -9.53
CA TRP A 32 -5.09 1.65 -8.42
C TRP A 32 -3.62 1.40 -8.77
N ILE A 33 -3.32 0.34 -9.53
CA ILE A 33 -1.96 0.08 -10.02
C ILE A 33 -1.52 1.18 -11.00
N ALA A 34 -2.39 1.57 -11.92
CA ALA A 34 -2.08 2.64 -12.87
C ALA A 34 -1.82 3.97 -12.15
N ASP A 35 -2.59 4.29 -11.11
CA ASP A 35 -2.32 5.44 -10.24
C ASP A 35 -0.99 5.30 -9.48
N ALA A 36 -0.67 4.12 -8.97
CA ALA A 36 0.59 3.86 -8.27
C ALA A 36 1.81 4.09 -9.19
N GLN A 37 1.75 3.60 -10.43
CA GLN A 37 2.81 3.81 -11.43
C GLN A 37 3.02 5.31 -11.72
N ARG A 38 1.94 6.06 -11.99
CA ARG A 38 2.00 7.52 -12.17
C ARG A 38 2.61 8.24 -10.97
N LYS A 39 2.33 7.78 -9.75
CA LYS A 39 2.89 8.37 -8.53
C LYS A 39 4.39 8.12 -8.41
N VAL A 40 4.89 6.94 -8.77
CA VAL A 40 6.35 6.71 -8.80
C VAL A 40 7.02 7.62 -9.82
N GLU A 41 6.47 7.74 -11.02
CA GLU A 41 6.97 8.67 -12.05
C GLU A 41 7.00 10.12 -11.54
N THR A 42 5.92 10.54 -10.87
CA THR A 42 5.83 11.88 -10.25
C THR A 42 6.89 12.08 -9.18
N ALA A 43 7.02 11.12 -8.26
CA ALA A 43 8.00 11.17 -7.17
C ALA A 43 9.43 11.24 -7.72
N GLN A 44 9.73 10.49 -8.79
CA GLN A 44 11.03 10.51 -9.46
C GLN A 44 11.32 11.87 -10.10
N ALA A 45 10.31 12.51 -10.71
CA ALA A 45 10.47 13.80 -11.38
C ALA A 45 10.76 14.96 -10.40
N ILE A 46 10.30 14.86 -9.15
CA ILE A 46 10.48 15.89 -8.13
C ILE A 46 11.57 15.58 -7.11
N ALA A 47 12.26 14.44 -7.24
CA ALA A 47 13.19 13.93 -6.24
C ALA A 47 14.30 14.93 -5.85
N ASP A 48 14.84 15.66 -6.82
CA ASP A 48 15.92 16.64 -6.59
C ASP A 48 15.40 18.04 -6.21
N ILE A 49 14.10 18.30 -6.43
CA ILE A 49 13.48 19.61 -6.21
C ILE A 49 12.83 19.67 -4.82
N ASP A 50 12.10 18.62 -4.46
CA ASP A 50 11.41 18.48 -3.19
C ASP A 50 11.51 17.02 -2.70
N PRO A 51 12.65 16.64 -2.09
CA PRO A 51 12.89 15.28 -1.59
C PRO A 51 11.83 14.81 -0.59
N HIS A 52 11.29 15.73 0.22
CA HIS A 52 10.26 15.44 1.19
C HIS A 52 8.96 15.01 0.51
N THR A 53 8.46 15.82 -0.42
CA THR A 53 7.25 15.49 -1.18
C THR A 53 7.47 14.27 -2.08
N ALA A 54 8.67 14.09 -2.64
CA ALA A 54 9.03 12.89 -3.38
C ALA A 54 8.87 11.62 -2.53
N TYR A 55 9.38 11.63 -1.30
CA TYR A 55 9.25 10.51 -0.37
C TYR A 55 7.78 10.19 -0.05
N VAL A 56 6.99 11.21 0.30
CA VAL A 56 5.56 11.04 0.60
C VAL A 56 4.81 10.48 -0.61
N THR A 57 5.16 10.95 -1.81
CA THR A 57 4.56 10.48 -3.07
C THR A 57 4.94 9.03 -3.38
N ALA A 58 6.19 8.62 -3.13
CA ALA A 58 6.62 7.22 -3.26
C ALA A 58 5.89 6.30 -2.26
N TYR A 59 5.73 6.73 -1.01
CA TYR A 59 4.90 6.02 -0.03
C TYR A 59 3.45 5.86 -0.52
N ASP A 60 2.84 6.93 -1.05
CA ASP A 60 1.49 6.88 -1.57
C ASP A 60 1.36 5.94 -2.77
N ALA A 61 2.38 5.88 -3.63
CA ALA A 61 2.43 4.92 -4.73
C ALA A 61 2.39 3.48 -4.21
N ALA A 62 3.24 3.15 -3.25
CA ALA A 62 3.24 1.83 -2.61
C ALA A 62 1.88 1.52 -1.95
N ARG A 63 1.30 2.48 -1.24
CA ARG A 63 -0.02 2.34 -0.61
C ARG A 63 -1.11 2.06 -1.65
N PHE A 64 -1.10 2.76 -2.77
CA PHE A 64 -2.09 2.57 -3.85
C PHE A 64 -1.96 1.18 -4.46
N ALA A 65 -0.74 0.68 -4.67
CA ALA A 65 -0.54 -0.69 -5.16
C ALA A 65 -1.17 -1.73 -4.23
N LEU A 66 -0.97 -1.59 -2.91
CA LEU A 66 -1.55 -2.48 -1.90
C LEU A 66 -3.07 -2.37 -1.81
N VAL A 67 -3.61 -1.16 -1.97
CA VAL A 67 -5.07 -0.95 -2.10
C VAL A 67 -5.59 -1.67 -3.34
N GLY A 68 -4.87 -1.62 -4.46
CA GLY A 68 -5.20 -2.35 -5.69
C GLY A 68 -5.27 -3.87 -5.48
N VAL A 69 -4.30 -4.44 -4.77
CA VAL A 69 -4.29 -5.87 -4.39
C VAL A 69 -5.54 -6.23 -3.60
N LEU A 70 -5.86 -5.48 -2.54
CA LEU A 70 -7.06 -5.75 -1.72
C LEU A 70 -8.35 -5.54 -2.51
N ALA A 71 -8.43 -4.47 -3.32
CA ALA A 71 -9.58 -4.18 -4.15
C ALA A 71 -9.85 -5.33 -5.13
N HIS A 72 -8.81 -5.89 -5.74
CA HIS A 72 -8.94 -7.03 -6.65
C HIS A 72 -9.44 -8.30 -5.94
N GLN A 73 -9.20 -8.44 -4.63
CA GLN A 73 -9.81 -9.48 -3.80
C GLN A 73 -11.22 -9.12 -3.31
N GLY A 74 -11.79 -7.98 -3.72
CA GLY A 74 -13.08 -7.49 -3.25
C GLY A 74 -13.04 -6.92 -1.82
N LEU A 75 -11.88 -6.43 -1.37
CA LEU A 75 -11.66 -5.87 -0.03
C LEU A 75 -11.27 -4.40 -0.12
N ARG A 76 -11.73 -3.60 0.85
CA ARG A 76 -11.35 -2.19 0.97
C ARG A 76 -11.19 -1.78 2.42
N ALA A 77 -10.15 -1.02 2.73
CA ALA A 77 -10.02 -0.38 4.03
C ALA A 77 -11.06 0.73 4.22
N THR A 78 -11.68 0.76 5.39
CA THR A 78 -12.61 1.84 5.78
C THR A 78 -11.82 3.06 6.28
N GLN A 79 -12.52 4.17 6.55
CA GLN A 79 -11.89 5.32 7.22
C GLN A 79 -11.32 4.96 8.59
N ARG A 80 -11.96 4.02 9.29
CA ARG A 80 -11.50 3.53 10.60
C ARG A 80 -10.19 2.74 10.48
N GLY A 81 -10.10 1.86 9.48
CA GLY A 81 -8.92 1.03 9.27
C GLY A 81 -7.74 1.78 8.64
N GLY A 82 -8.03 2.72 7.74
CA GLY A 82 -7.04 3.54 7.06
C GLY A 82 -5.93 2.71 6.39
N HIS A 83 -4.74 3.30 6.28
CA HIS A 83 -3.58 2.61 5.70
C HIS A 83 -3.01 1.49 6.59
N VAL A 84 -3.33 1.49 7.90
CA VAL A 84 -2.86 0.45 8.83
C VAL A 84 -3.57 -0.87 8.54
N ALA A 85 -4.88 -0.83 8.27
CA ALA A 85 -5.63 -2.01 7.85
C ALA A 85 -5.12 -2.57 6.52
N VAL A 86 -4.72 -1.70 5.58
CA VAL A 86 -4.08 -2.12 4.33
C VAL A 86 -2.79 -2.89 4.61
N GLU A 87 -1.85 -2.31 5.38
CA GLU A 87 -0.57 -2.96 5.72
C GLU A 87 -0.81 -4.32 6.39
N ARG A 88 -1.66 -4.37 7.41
CA ARG A 88 -1.92 -5.61 8.18
C ARG A 88 -2.48 -6.70 7.29
N ALA A 89 -3.50 -6.38 6.49
CA ALA A 89 -4.15 -7.35 5.61
C ALA A 89 -3.19 -7.90 4.54
N VAL A 90 -2.41 -7.04 3.87
CA VAL A 90 -1.47 -7.54 2.85
C VAL A 90 -0.30 -8.30 3.46
N ARG A 91 0.19 -7.91 4.65
CA ARG A 91 1.27 -8.64 5.33
C ARG A 91 0.80 -10.00 5.85
N ALA A 92 -0.43 -10.10 6.34
CA ALA A 92 -1.01 -11.38 6.77
C ALA A 92 -1.13 -12.36 5.61
N GLN A 93 -1.54 -11.88 4.43
CA GLN A 93 -1.75 -12.70 3.24
C GLN A 93 -0.48 -13.01 2.45
N PHE A 94 0.47 -12.06 2.36
CA PHE A 94 1.58 -12.12 1.40
C PHE A 94 2.97 -11.94 2.04
N GLY A 95 3.03 -11.68 3.35
CA GLY A 95 4.25 -11.67 4.14
C GLY A 95 5.34 -10.76 3.57
N ALA A 96 6.46 -11.37 3.19
CA ALA A 96 7.68 -10.69 2.75
C ALA A 96 7.51 -9.87 1.46
N LEU A 97 6.51 -10.16 0.62
CA LEU A 97 6.31 -9.42 -0.64
C LEU A 97 6.07 -7.92 -0.44
N PHE A 98 5.54 -7.53 0.72
CA PHE A 98 5.14 -6.15 1.03
C PHE A 98 5.73 -5.64 2.36
N VAL A 99 6.82 -6.24 2.84
CA VAL A 99 7.43 -5.87 4.12
C VAL A 99 7.94 -4.43 4.16
N ASP A 100 8.46 -3.93 3.03
CA ASP A 100 9.04 -2.59 2.92
C ASP A 100 8.01 -1.48 3.14
N PHE A 101 6.72 -1.75 2.92
CA PHE A 101 5.67 -0.77 3.13
C PHE A 101 5.62 -0.26 4.59
N GLY A 102 5.90 -1.14 5.56
CA GLY A 102 5.94 -0.76 6.96
C GLY A 102 7.04 0.27 7.26
N THR A 103 8.20 0.15 6.59
CA THR A 103 9.30 1.11 6.71
C THR A 103 8.92 2.45 6.09
N LEU A 104 8.38 2.45 4.86
CA LEU A 104 7.89 3.66 4.19
C LEU A 104 6.86 4.39 5.05
N ARG A 105 5.88 3.66 5.61
CA ARG A 105 4.82 4.24 6.42
C ARG A 105 5.35 4.90 7.68
N ARG A 106 6.27 4.25 8.41
CA ARG A 106 6.84 4.82 9.64
C ARG A 106 7.59 6.12 9.34
N ARG A 107 8.44 6.11 8.32
CA ARG A 107 9.16 7.32 7.93
C ARG A 107 8.23 8.42 7.45
N ARG A 108 7.22 8.12 6.63
CA ARG A 108 6.19 9.10 6.23
C ARG A 108 5.46 9.70 7.44
N ALA A 109 5.19 8.90 8.48
CA ALA A 109 4.57 9.40 9.71
C ALA A 109 5.50 10.36 10.49
N GLU A 110 6.81 10.07 10.55
CA GLU A 110 7.80 10.99 11.13
C GLU A 110 7.89 12.32 10.38
N LEU A 111 7.78 12.28 9.04
CA LEU A 111 7.79 13.48 8.20
C LEU A 111 6.52 14.33 8.37
N GLU A 112 5.34 13.69 8.51
CA GLU A 112 4.07 14.39 8.73
C GLU A 112 3.91 14.94 10.15
N TYR A 113 4.44 14.22 11.15
CA TYR A 113 4.36 14.58 12.56
C TYR A 113 5.76 14.64 13.18
N PRO A 114 6.58 15.63 12.77
CA PRO A 114 7.96 15.70 13.20
C PRO A 114 8.05 16.05 14.69
N SER A 115 8.89 15.31 15.44
CA SER A 115 9.13 15.60 16.86
C SER A 115 9.92 16.89 17.10
N TYR A 116 10.59 17.39 16.06
CA TYR A 116 11.31 18.67 16.04
C TYR A 116 11.23 19.30 14.64
N PRO A 117 11.24 20.64 14.51
CA PRO A 117 11.24 21.29 13.19
C PRO A 117 12.46 20.91 12.34
N GLY A 118 12.28 20.88 11.01
CA GLY A 118 13.39 20.70 10.07
C GLY A 118 13.85 19.25 9.88
N VAL A 119 12.95 18.27 10.00
CA VAL A 119 13.26 16.90 9.57
C VAL A 119 13.51 16.90 8.07
N GLU A 120 14.77 16.75 7.68
CA GLU A 120 15.17 16.66 6.29
C GLU A 120 15.05 15.22 5.77
N VAL A 121 14.79 15.10 4.48
CA VAL A 121 14.86 13.84 3.73
C VAL A 121 16.10 13.88 2.86
N ARG A 122 17.02 12.94 3.06
CA ARG A 122 18.21 12.83 2.23
C ARG A 122 17.86 12.26 0.86
N SER A 123 18.60 12.65 -0.18
CA SER A 123 18.41 12.10 -1.53
C SER A 123 18.51 10.57 -1.57
N SER A 124 19.37 9.96 -0.74
CA SER A 124 19.46 8.51 -0.61
C SER A 124 18.18 7.88 -0.07
N GLU A 125 17.50 8.52 0.88
CA GLU A 125 16.22 8.04 1.42
C GLU A 125 15.12 8.09 0.36
N VAL A 126 15.14 9.11 -0.53
CA VAL A 126 14.21 9.18 -1.66
C VAL A 126 14.45 8.05 -2.64
N VAL A 127 15.72 7.78 -3.00
CA VAL A 127 16.08 6.66 -3.89
C VAL A 127 15.64 5.33 -3.30
N GLU A 128 15.89 5.09 -2.01
CA GLU A 128 15.42 3.89 -1.32
C GLU A 128 13.89 3.78 -1.33
N ALA A 129 13.18 4.89 -1.12
CA ALA A 129 11.72 4.91 -1.14
C ALA A 129 11.14 4.63 -2.52
N LEU A 130 11.74 5.19 -3.58
CA LEU A 130 11.36 4.95 -4.97
C LEU A 130 11.57 3.48 -5.35
N ASN A 131 12.71 2.89 -4.97
CA ASN A 131 13.01 1.48 -5.21
C ASN A 131 12.01 0.56 -4.48
N ALA A 132 11.72 0.85 -3.20
CA ALA A 132 10.74 0.09 -2.44
C ALA A 132 9.33 0.19 -3.05
N ALA A 133 8.90 1.39 -3.46
CA ALA A 133 7.62 1.59 -4.10
C ALA A 133 7.52 0.85 -5.44
N ALA A 134 8.55 0.92 -6.28
CA ALA A 134 8.62 0.20 -7.54
C ALA A 134 8.55 -1.32 -7.33
N HIS A 135 9.31 -1.88 -6.38
CA HIS A 135 9.24 -3.31 -6.05
C HIS A 135 7.85 -3.74 -5.56
N ILE A 136 7.19 -2.94 -4.73
CA ILE A 136 5.83 -3.22 -4.26
C ILE A 136 4.83 -3.21 -5.43
N ILE A 137 4.95 -2.25 -6.35
CA ILE A 137 4.11 -2.17 -7.55
C ILE A 137 4.34 -3.40 -8.44
N ASP A 138 5.59 -3.76 -8.72
CA ASP A 138 5.93 -4.92 -9.53
C ASP A 138 5.39 -6.23 -8.94
N ASN A 139 5.50 -6.40 -7.62
CA ASN A 139 4.94 -7.53 -6.91
C ASN A 139 3.41 -7.55 -7.01
N ALA A 140 2.76 -6.39 -6.86
CA ALA A 140 1.31 -6.28 -7.00
C ALA A 140 0.86 -6.63 -8.43
N VAL A 141 1.53 -6.10 -9.46
CA VAL A 141 1.26 -6.40 -10.89
C VAL A 141 1.35 -7.90 -11.16
N LYS A 142 2.42 -8.56 -10.68
CA LYS A 142 2.61 -10.00 -10.86
C LYS A 142 1.58 -10.82 -10.10
N LEU A 143 1.13 -10.33 -8.94
CA LEU A 143 0.19 -11.03 -8.07
C LEU A 143 -1.25 -10.97 -8.59
N LEU A 144 -1.69 -9.83 -9.13
CA LEU A 144 -3.08 -9.56 -9.52
C LEU A 144 -3.75 -10.69 -10.34
N PRO A 145 -3.16 -11.23 -11.42
CA PRO A 145 -3.78 -12.29 -12.21
C PRO A 145 -4.01 -13.61 -11.46
N HIS A 146 -3.37 -13.79 -10.31
CA HIS A 146 -3.47 -14.99 -9.48
C HIS A 146 -4.39 -14.82 -8.27
N LEU A 147 -4.92 -13.62 -8.05
CA LEU A 147 -5.83 -13.35 -6.95
C LEU A 147 -7.24 -13.81 -7.27
N THR A 148 -7.90 -14.33 -6.24
CA THR A 148 -9.34 -14.62 -6.28
C THR A 148 -10.07 -13.69 -5.33
N ILE A 149 -11.37 -13.49 -5.57
CA ILE A 149 -12.23 -12.79 -4.62
C ILE A 149 -12.16 -13.48 -3.26
N TYR A 150 -11.97 -12.69 -2.20
CA TYR A 150 -11.96 -13.19 -0.84
C TYR A 150 -13.37 -13.61 -0.43
N THR A 151 -13.54 -14.88 -0.09
CA THR A 151 -14.75 -15.40 0.53
C THR A 151 -14.45 -15.76 1.97
N ALA A 152 -15.13 -15.11 2.91
CA ALA A 152 -15.12 -15.56 4.30
C ALA A 152 -15.79 -16.95 4.39
N PRO A 153 -15.34 -17.81 5.32
CA PRO A 153 -16.07 -19.03 5.66
C PRO A 153 -17.45 -18.73 6.25
#